data_AF-A0A7S1R233-F1
#
_entry.id   AF-A0A7S1R233-F1
#
_cell.length_a   1.000
_cell.length_b   1.000
_cell.length_c   1.000
_cell.angle_alpha   90.00
_cell.angle_beta   90.00
_cell.angle_gamma   90.00
#
_symmetry.space_group_name_H-M   'P 1'
#
loop_
_entity.id
_entity.type
_entity.pdbx_description
1 polymer ?
#
loop_
_entity_poly.entity_id
_entity_poly.type
_entity_poly.pdbx_seq_one_letter_code
_entity_poly.pdbx_strand_id
1 'polypeptide(L)'
;VWAQAVVGQRLIALRMVAQLGFNCLEFFKDEIHNESAAVKIHAVNNINLIASALGSQRTVNELLPFITQAVLQQPLCDDEEFLFNMAKQYAVLSEFIDGHDEMLIPPLEHLAAQDETVIRDQAIQSLCTVVEK
;
A
#
# COMPACT_ATOMS: atom_id res chain seq x y z
N VAL A 1 42.81 -20.92 8.46
CA VAL A 1 41.59 -21.36 9.20
C VAL A 1 40.83 -20.20 9.86
N TRP A 2 41.48 -19.10 10.26
CA TRP A 2 40.83 -17.98 10.98
C TRP A 2 40.20 -16.88 10.08
N ALA A 3 40.59 -16.79 8.79
CA ALA A 3 40.09 -15.74 7.88
C ALA A 3 38.61 -15.91 7.48
N GLN A 4 38.09 -17.14 7.41
CA GLN A 4 36.69 -17.38 7.03
C GLN A 4 35.70 -17.04 8.16
N ALA A 5 36.13 -17.13 9.43
CA ALA A 5 35.28 -16.78 10.58
C ALA A 5 35.02 -15.26 10.69
N VAL A 6 36.01 -14.44 10.35
CA VAL A 6 35.89 -12.96 10.37
C VAL A 6 35.03 -12.44 9.22
N VAL A 7 35.13 -13.04 8.03
CA VAL A 7 34.25 -12.73 6.89
C VAL A 7 32.80 -13.12 7.20
N GLY A 8 32.60 -14.28 7.83
CA GLY A 8 31.31 -14.71 8.36
C GLY A 8 30.71 -13.68 9.29
N GLN A 9 31.45 -13.24 10.33
CA GLN A 9 31.02 -12.22 11.29
C GLN A 9 30.68 -10.86 10.67
N ARG A 10 31.46 -10.41 9.68
CA ARG A 10 31.15 -9.18 8.92
C ARG A 10 29.88 -9.31 8.09
N LEU A 11 29.60 -10.47 7.51
CA LEU A 11 28.37 -10.73 6.76
C LEU A 11 27.13 -10.79 7.67
N ILE A 12 27.22 -11.40 8.86
CA ILE A 12 26.12 -11.36 9.85
C ILE A 12 25.90 -9.95 10.37
N ALA A 13 26.95 -9.17 10.63
CA ALA A 13 26.81 -7.77 11.03
C ALA A 13 26.20 -6.91 9.90
N LEU A 14 26.62 -7.09 8.65
CA LEU A 14 26.02 -6.41 7.50
C LEU A 14 24.56 -6.82 7.30
N ARG A 15 24.23 -8.08 7.55
CA ARG A 15 22.87 -8.62 7.52
C ARG A 15 22.03 -8.13 8.69
N MET A 16 22.61 -7.93 9.88
CA MET A 16 21.95 -7.34 11.06
C MET A 16 21.73 -5.83 10.91
N VAL A 17 22.66 -5.11 10.28
CA VAL A 17 22.47 -3.68 9.95
C VAL A 17 21.42 -3.53 8.85
N ALA A 18 21.35 -4.46 7.89
CA ALA A 18 20.23 -4.54 6.95
C ALA A 18 18.90 -4.94 7.63
N GLN A 19 18.94 -5.66 8.75
CA GLN A 19 17.77 -6.01 9.58
C GLN A 19 17.34 -4.88 10.54
N LEU A 20 18.18 -3.87 10.76
CA LEU A 20 17.80 -2.58 11.35
C LEU A 20 17.25 -1.61 10.28
N GLY A 21 16.89 -2.14 9.10
CA GLY A 21 16.29 -1.39 8.00
C GLY A 21 14.86 -1.02 8.33
N PHE A 22 14.55 0.27 8.27
CA PHE A 22 13.20 0.82 8.39
C PHE A 22 12.24 0.03 7.49
N ASN A 23 11.33 -0.75 8.07
CA ASN A 23 10.31 -1.43 7.28
C ASN A 23 9.20 -0.42 6.99
N CYS A 24 9.32 0.27 5.85
CA CYS A 24 8.38 1.31 5.43
C CYS A 24 6.94 0.80 5.35
N LEU A 25 6.75 -0.50 5.04
CA LEU A 25 5.43 -1.12 5.05
C LEU A 25 4.87 -1.20 6.47
N GLU A 26 5.63 -1.68 7.45
CA GLU A 26 5.14 -1.76 8.83
C GLU A 26 4.83 -0.37 9.39
N PHE A 27 5.69 0.62 9.11
CA PHE A 27 5.39 2.01 9.47
C PHE A 27 4.08 2.51 8.84
N PHE A 28 3.87 2.24 7.54
CA PHE A 28 2.62 2.58 6.87
C PHE A 28 1.40 1.88 7.50
N LYS A 29 1.54 0.60 7.87
CA LYS A 29 0.47 -0.14 8.55
C LYS A 29 0.09 0.52 9.87
N ASP A 30 1.05 0.90 10.69
CA ASP A 30 0.80 1.62 11.95
C ASP A 30 0.09 2.96 11.70
N GLU A 31 0.55 3.74 10.72
CA GLU A 31 -0.04 5.05 10.43
C GLU A 31 -1.50 4.95 9.94
N ILE A 32 -1.87 3.95 9.15
CA ILE A 32 -3.27 3.79 8.70
C ILE A 32 -4.21 3.27 9.79
N HIS A 33 -3.68 2.66 10.86
CA HIS A 33 -4.47 2.25 12.03
C HIS A 33 -4.48 3.32 13.13
N ASN A 34 -3.88 4.48 12.87
CA ASN A 34 -3.86 5.59 13.82
C ASN A 34 -5.27 6.13 14.09
N GLU A 35 -5.53 6.55 15.33
CA GLU A 35 -6.80 7.17 15.72
C GLU A 35 -7.04 8.52 15.02
N SER A 36 -5.98 9.23 14.66
CA SER A 36 -6.04 10.51 13.97
C SER A 36 -6.31 10.32 12.49
N ALA A 37 -7.47 10.80 12.02
CA ALA A 37 -7.82 10.83 10.60
C ALA A 37 -6.73 11.52 9.75
N ALA A 38 -6.18 12.63 10.24
CA ALA A 38 -5.14 13.38 9.53
C ALA A 38 -3.87 12.53 9.27
N VAL A 39 -3.47 11.68 10.22
CA VAL A 39 -2.32 10.79 10.07
C VAL A 39 -2.60 9.71 9.03
N LYS A 40 -3.76 9.05 9.12
CA LYS A 40 -4.19 8.03 8.16
C LYS A 40 -4.21 8.57 6.73
N ILE A 41 -4.85 9.72 6.54
CA ILE A 41 -5.01 10.35 5.23
C ILE A 41 -3.66 10.81 4.68
N HIS A 42 -2.79 11.34 5.53
CA HIS A 42 -1.43 11.68 5.13
C HIS A 42 -0.67 10.44 4.66
N ALA A 43 -0.77 9.31 5.36
CA ALA A 43 -0.14 8.06 4.95
C ALA A 43 -0.69 7.57 3.61
N VAL A 44 -2.02 7.49 3.45
CA VAL A 44 -2.69 7.08 2.20
C VAL A 44 -2.27 7.96 1.03
N ASN A 45 -2.27 9.29 1.20
CA ASN A 45 -1.92 10.22 0.13
C ASN A 45 -0.45 10.13 -0.32
N ASN A 46 0.42 9.49 0.47
CA ASN A 46 1.82 9.26 0.17
C ASN A 46 2.14 7.78 -0.11
N ILE A 47 1.13 6.94 -0.37
CA ILE A 47 1.33 5.51 -0.61
C ILE A 47 2.24 5.20 -1.81
N ASN A 48 2.31 6.10 -2.80
CA ASN A 48 3.23 6.02 -3.92
C ASN A 48 4.71 6.03 -3.47
N LEU A 49 5.04 6.77 -2.39
CA LEU A 49 6.39 6.76 -1.82
C LEU A 49 6.71 5.40 -1.20
N ILE A 50 5.72 4.77 -0.57
CA ILE A 50 5.85 3.42 0.01
C ILE A 50 6.02 2.39 -1.10
N ALA A 51 5.17 2.42 -2.13
CA ALA A 51 5.25 1.52 -3.28
C ALA A 51 6.62 1.65 -4.01
N SER A 52 7.09 2.88 -4.21
CA SER A 52 8.40 3.17 -4.78
C SER A 52 9.55 2.61 -3.92
N ALA A 53 9.50 2.78 -2.60
CA ALA A 53 10.51 2.26 -1.68
C ALA A 53 10.50 0.72 -1.57
N LEU A 54 9.33 0.09 -1.70
CA LEU A 54 9.17 -1.37 -1.66
C LEU A 54 9.59 -2.03 -2.99
N GLY A 55 9.37 -1.34 -4.11
CA GLY A 55 9.47 -1.90 -5.45
C GLY A 55 8.22 -2.71 -5.84
N SER A 56 8.07 -2.94 -7.14
CA SER A 56 6.88 -3.56 -7.73
C SER A 56 6.56 -4.94 -7.14
N GLN A 57 7.55 -5.82 -7.02
CA GLN A 57 7.33 -7.18 -6.50
C GLN A 57 6.72 -7.17 -5.08
N ARG A 58 7.21 -6.32 -4.18
CA ARG A 58 6.67 -6.24 -2.81
C ARG A 58 5.37 -5.45 -2.76
N THR A 59 5.20 -4.47 -3.65
CA THR A 59 3.94 -3.75 -3.79
C THR A 59 2.80 -4.71 -4.12
N VAL A 60 3.00 -5.60 -5.10
CA VAL A 60 2.01 -6.60 -5.51
C VAL A 60 1.79 -7.68 -4.44
N ASN A 61 2.85 -8.18 -3.82
CA ASN A 61 2.75 -9.33 -2.91
C ASN A 61 2.40 -8.98 -1.46
N GLU A 62 2.65 -7.73 -1.03
CA GLU A 62 2.50 -7.33 0.38
C GLU A 62 1.60 -6.10 0.55
N LEU A 63 1.90 -5.00 -0.16
CA LEU A 63 1.17 -3.73 0.03
C LEU A 63 -0.27 -3.84 -0.51
N LEU A 64 -0.43 -4.34 -1.74
CA LEU A 64 -1.72 -4.42 -2.41
C LEU A 64 -2.72 -5.31 -1.66
N PRO A 65 -2.36 -6.53 -1.22
CA PRO A 65 -3.26 -7.36 -0.44
C PRO A 65 -3.64 -6.70 0.89
N PHE A 66 -2.69 -6.01 1.53
CA PHE A 66 -2.95 -5.31 2.78
C PHE A 66 -3.97 -4.18 2.62
N ILE A 67 -3.78 -3.27 1.66
CA ILE A 67 -4.73 -2.16 1.45
C ILE A 67 -6.08 -2.63 0.90
N THR A 68 -6.08 -3.72 0.11
CA THR A 68 -7.32 -4.35 -0.36
C THR A 68 -8.10 -4.89 0.83
N GLN A 69 -7.43 -5.55 1.78
CA GLN A 69 -8.07 -5.99 3.00
C GLN A 69 -8.51 -4.79 3.87
N ALA A 70 -7.71 -3.72 3.94
CA ALA A 70 -8.02 -2.54 4.74
C ALA A 70 -9.31 -1.86 4.31
N VAL A 71 -9.57 -1.70 3.00
CA VAL A 71 -10.83 -1.10 2.52
C VAL A 71 -12.05 -2.00 2.73
N LEU A 72 -11.86 -3.31 2.93
CA LEU A 72 -12.93 -4.31 3.06
C LEU A 72 -13.28 -4.66 4.51
N GLN A 73 -12.45 -4.28 5.48
CA GLN A 73 -12.56 -4.75 6.85
C GLN A 73 -12.65 -3.59 7.84
N GLN A 74 -13.38 -3.82 8.93
CA GLN A 74 -13.45 -2.86 10.02
C GLN A 74 -12.08 -2.70 10.70
N PRO A 75 -11.76 -1.49 11.21
CA PRO A 75 -12.62 -0.30 11.27
C PRO A 75 -12.60 0.56 10.00
N LEU A 76 -11.75 0.26 9.02
CA LEU A 76 -11.46 1.14 7.89
C LEU A 76 -12.52 1.12 6.77
N CYS A 77 -13.29 0.03 6.67
CA CYS A 77 -14.40 -0.05 5.71
C CYS A 77 -15.57 0.91 5.99
N ASP A 78 -15.63 1.49 7.20
CA ASP A 78 -16.66 2.46 7.60
C ASP A 78 -16.11 3.91 7.62
N ASP A 79 -14.83 4.10 7.24
CA ASP A 79 -14.16 5.41 7.26
C ASP A 79 -14.22 6.08 5.88
N GLU A 80 -15.26 6.87 5.65
CA GLU A 80 -15.56 7.49 4.35
C GLU A 80 -14.40 8.31 3.78
N GLU A 81 -13.67 9.06 4.63
CA GLU A 81 -12.55 9.88 4.19
C GLU A 81 -11.35 9.02 3.78
N PHE A 82 -11.06 7.96 4.55
CA PHE A 82 -10.05 6.97 4.16
C PHE A 82 -10.41 6.29 2.84
N LEU A 83 -11.64 5.80 2.68
CA LEU A 83 -12.10 5.10 1.48
C LEU A 83 -12.06 5.99 0.23
N PHE A 84 -12.49 7.25 0.35
CA PHE A 84 -12.40 8.23 -0.74
C PHE A 84 -10.95 8.43 -1.21
N ASN A 85 -10.02 8.62 -0.27
CA ASN A 85 -8.61 8.80 -0.60
C ASN A 85 -8.03 7.51 -1.21
N MET A 86 -8.36 6.34 -0.66
CA MET A 86 -7.92 5.05 -1.19
C MET A 86 -8.40 4.81 -2.63
N ALA A 87 -9.65 5.15 -2.97
CA ALA A 87 -10.19 5.04 -4.32
C ALA A 87 -9.29 5.77 -5.34
N LYS A 88 -8.85 6.99 -5.01
CA LYS A 88 -7.91 7.75 -5.84
C LYS A 88 -6.52 7.10 -5.91
N GLN A 89 -6.02 6.59 -4.80
CA GLN A 89 -4.67 6.02 -4.73
C GLN A 89 -4.52 4.69 -5.48
N TYR A 90 -5.58 3.88 -5.61
CA TYR A 90 -5.52 2.68 -6.44
C TYR A 90 -5.17 3.00 -7.90
N ALA A 91 -5.69 4.09 -8.46
CA ALA A 91 -5.30 4.53 -9.80
C ALA A 91 -3.81 4.93 -9.85
N VAL A 92 -3.27 5.55 -8.80
CA VAL A 92 -1.83 5.87 -8.72
C VAL A 92 -0.98 4.61 -8.65
N LEU A 93 -1.42 3.60 -7.90
CA LEU A 93 -0.70 2.33 -7.72
C LEU A 93 -0.56 1.50 -9.00
N SER A 94 -1.40 1.72 -10.01
CA SER A 94 -1.25 1.08 -11.33
C SER A 94 0.11 1.34 -11.98
N GLU A 95 0.77 2.46 -11.68
CA GLU A 95 2.14 2.77 -12.15
C GLU A 95 3.23 1.97 -11.43
N PHE A 96 2.90 1.26 -10.34
CA PHE A 96 3.86 0.62 -9.43
C PHE A 96 3.74 -0.92 -9.38
N ILE A 97 2.91 -1.53 -10.21
CA ILE A 97 2.59 -2.97 -10.17
C ILE A 97 2.90 -3.74 -11.46
N ASP A 98 3.71 -3.17 -12.36
CA ASP A 98 4.24 -3.81 -13.58
C ASP A 98 3.23 -4.67 -14.38
N GLY A 99 2.02 -4.15 -14.62
CA GLY A 99 1.00 -4.80 -15.45
C GLY A 99 0.08 -5.78 -14.71
N HIS A 100 0.06 -5.74 -13.39
CA HIS A 100 -0.92 -6.45 -12.55
C HIS A 100 -2.18 -5.61 -12.26
N ASP A 101 -2.60 -4.79 -13.23
CA ASP A 101 -3.73 -3.86 -13.11
C ASP A 101 -5.05 -4.55 -12.76
N GLU A 102 -5.21 -5.83 -13.14
CA GLU A 102 -6.37 -6.66 -12.80
C GLU A 102 -6.58 -6.79 -11.29
N MET A 103 -5.52 -6.66 -10.48
CA MET A 103 -5.61 -6.76 -9.02
C MET A 103 -6.23 -5.51 -8.38
N LEU A 104 -6.29 -4.40 -9.11
CA LEU A 104 -6.91 -3.15 -8.65
C LEU A 104 -8.42 -3.13 -8.87
N ILE A 105 -8.93 -3.99 -9.76
CA ILE A 105 -10.35 -3.99 -10.14
C ILE A 105 -11.25 -4.42 -8.97
N PRO A 106 -10.99 -5.52 -8.23
CA PRO A 106 -11.86 -5.92 -7.13
C PRO A 106 -12.01 -4.87 -6.01
N PRO A 107 -10.94 -4.25 -5.46
CA PRO A 107 -11.13 -3.22 -4.44
C PRO A 107 -11.83 -1.98 -4.98
N LEU A 108 -11.58 -1.58 -6.23
CA LEU A 108 -12.26 -0.45 -6.84
C LEU A 108 -13.74 -0.73 -7.13
N GLU A 109 -14.09 -1.95 -7.55
CA GLU A 109 -15.49 -2.39 -7.71
C GLU A 109 -16.23 -2.32 -6.37
N HIS A 110 -15.59 -2.77 -5.28
CA HIS A 110 -16.14 -2.65 -3.94
C HIS A 110 -16.39 -1.19 -3.53
N LEU A 111 -15.43 -0.30 -3.81
CA LEU A 111 -15.56 1.13 -3.52
C LEU A 111 -16.65 1.79 -4.39
N ALA A 112 -16.81 1.35 -5.64
CA ALA A 112 -17.89 1.79 -6.54
C ALA A 112 -19.27 1.32 -6.09
N ALA A 113 -19.36 0.30 -5.23
CA ALA A 113 -20.61 -0.18 -4.66
C ALA A 113 -20.99 0.50 -3.33
N GLN A 114 -20.17 1.42 -2.81
CA GLN A 114 -20.47 2.13 -1.57
C GLN A 114 -21.69 3.06 -1.74
N ASP A 115 -22.46 3.21 -0.65
CA ASP A 115 -23.64 4.09 -0.62
C ASP A 115 -23.25 5.55 -0.86
N GLU A 116 -22.13 5.98 -0.28
CA GLU A 116 -21.63 7.34 -0.38
C GLU A 116 -21.24 7.69 -1.83
N THR A 117 -21.96 8.67 -2.38
CA THR A 117 -21.88 9.11 -3.77
C THR A 117 -20.47 9.56 -4.16
N VAL A 118 -19.79 10.29 -3.28
CA VAL A 118 -18.46 10.82 -3.60
C VAL A 118 -17.40 9.72 -3.69
N ILE A 119 -17.53 8.65 -2.90
CA ILE A 119 -16.63 7.49 -2.94
C ILE A 119 -16.86 6.71 -4.24
N ARG A 120 -18.13 6.46 -4.57
CA ARG A 120 -18.52 5.74 -5.78
C ARG A 120 -18.03 6.43 -7.06
N ASP A 121 -18.26 7.74 -7.18
CA ASP A 121 -17.85 8.50 -8.36
C ASP A 121 -16.31 8.52 -8.50
N GLN A 122 -15.60 8.67 -7.38
CA GLN A 122 -14.13 8.62 -7.37
C GLN A 122 -13.59 7.24 -7.76
N ALA A 123 -14.21 6.16 -7.28
CA ALA A 123 -13.81 4.79 -7.63
C ALA A 123 -14.03 4.49 -9.12
N ILE A 124 -15.15 4.95 -9.70
CA ILE A 124 -15.42 4.82 -11.14
C ILE A 124 -14.39 5.58 -11.97
N GLN A 125 -14.03 6.81 -11.57
CA GLN A 125 -12.98 7.58 -12.24
C GLN A 125 -11.63 6.85 -12.22
N SER A 126 -11.28 6.27 -11.07
CA SER A 126 -10.06 5.48 -10.92
C SER A 126 -10.09 4.20 -11.77
N LEU A 127 -11.22 3.50 -11.84
CA LEU A 127 -11.40 2.34 -12.73
C LEU A 127 -11.18 2.70 -14.19
N CYS A 128 -11.80 3.77 -14.67
CA CYS A 128 -11.58 4.25 -16.03
C CYS A 128 -10.09 4.51 -16.29
N THR A 129 -9.41 5.16 -15.33
CA THR A 129 -7.97 5.46 -15.46
C THR A 129 -7.13 4.19 -15.55
N VAL A 130 -7.46 3.15 -14.79
CA VAL A 130 -6.72 1.87 -14.80
C VAL A 130 -6.97 1.10 -16.11
N VAL A 131 -8.20 1.12 -16.62
CA VAL A 131 -8.59 0.35 -17.82
C VAL A 131 -8.18 1.03 -19.12
N GLU A 132 -8.10 2.35 -19.16
CA GLU A 132 -7.75 3.13 -20.37
C GLU A 132 -6.24 3.22 -20.65
N LYS A 133 -5.39 2.64 -19.78
CA LYS A 133 -3.95 2.55 -19.99
C LYS A 133 -3.57 1.65 -21.16
#